data_AF-A0A366L965-F1
#
_entry.id   AF-A0A366L965-F1
#
_cell.length_a   1.000
_cell.length_b   1.000
_cell.length_c   1.000
_cell.angle_alpha   90.00
_cell.angle_beta   90.00
_cell.angle_gamma   90.00
#
_symmetry.space_group_name_H-M   'P 1'
#
loop_
_entity.id
_entity.type
_entity.pdbx_description
1 polymer ?
#
loop_
_entity_poly.entity_id
_entity_poly.type
_entity_poly.pdbx_seq_one_letter_code
_entity_poly.pdbx_strand_id
1 'polypeptide(L)'
;MKHNEYEYLLNKIYYKGILKSQGINSDMYQRMQNEYSNLDTPGLVNGKLDSDYAFRKSFLVVRNYVQQAIKDGLKSFQFSMKTADINKLTYMVDMLNRNFFDKQSLDQIIITANSVFNQYNLKN
;
A
#
# COMPACT_ATOMS: atom_id res chain seq x y z
N MET A 1 -10.45 5.40 -2.60
CA MET A 1 -9.13 6.07 -2.73
C MET A 1 -8.80 6.24 -4.20
N LYS A 2 -8.07 7.30 -4.61
CA LYS A 2 -7.57 7.39 -5.99
C LYS A 2 -6.35 6.46 -6.14
N HIS A 3 -6.24 5.74 -7.26
CA HIS A 3 -5.09 4.87 -7.60
C HIS A 3 -3.72 5.55 -7.36
N ASN A 4 -3.70 6.86 -7.55
CA ASN A 4 -2.54 7.70 -7.42
C ASN A 4 -1.93 7.73 -6.01
N GLU A 5 -2.68 7.47 -4.94
CA GLU A 5 -2.15 7.51 -3.57
C GLU A 5 -1.13 6.41 -3.30
N TYR A 6 -1.39 5.20 -3.82
CA TYR A 6 -0.44 4.08 -3.73
C TYR A 6 0.85 4.39 -4.49
N GLU A 7 0.71 4.83 -5.74
CA GLU A 7 1.86 5.18 -6.57
C GLU A 7 2.63 6.38 -5.98
N TYR A 8 1.92 7.34 -5.40
CA TYR A 8 2.51 8.49 -4.75
C TYR A 8 3.35 8.09 -3.54
N LEU A 9 2.87 7.17 -2.69
CA LEU A 9 3.63 6.62 -1.57
C LEU A 9 4.94 6.01 -2.06
N LEU A 10 4.86 5.14 -3.07
CA LEU A 10 6.02 4.45 -3.60
C LEU A 10 7.02 5.44 -4.21
N ASN A 11 6.56 6.38 -5.04
CA ASN A 11 7.42 7.41 -5.65
C ASN A 11 8.02 8.36 -4.60
N LYS A 12 7.35 8.53 -3.46
CA LYS A 12 7.87 9.31 -2.35
C LYS A 12 9.05 8.60 -1.70
N ILE A 13 9.07 7.28 -1.61
CA ILE A 13 10.15 6.54 -0.92
C ILE A 13 11.24 6.09 -1.88
N TYR A 14 10.86 5.64 -3.08
CA TYR A 14 11.76 5.08 -4.06
C TYR A 14 11.95 6.04 -5.23
N TYR A 15 13.20 6.24 -5.64
CA TYR A 15 13.52 7.04 -6.82
C TYR A 15 12.87 6.41 -8.08
N LYS A 16 12.19 7.22 -8.91
CA LYS A 16 11.40 6.78 -10.08
C LYS A 16 12.13 5.79 -11.02
N GLY A 17 13.47 5.85 -11.09
CA GLY A 17 14.28 4.93 -11.90
C GLY A 17 14.28 3.48 -11.42
N ILE A 18 14.14 3.23 -10.11
CA ILE A 18 14.13 1.88 -9.51
C ILE A 18 12.75 1.23 -9.62
N LEU A 19 11.68 2.01 -9.50
CA LEU A 19 10.30 1.51 -9.59
C LEU A 19 9.96 1.01 -11.01
N LYS A 20 10.40 1.75 -12.04
CA LYS A 20 10.19 1.37 -13.45
C LYS A 20 10.87 0.05 -13.83
N SER A 21 12.02 -0.27 -13.25
CA SER A 21 12.74 -1.52 -13.55
C SER A 21 12.20 -2.74 -12.80
N GLN A 22 11.45 -2.54 -11.72
CA GLN A 22 10.86 -3.63 -10.91
C GLN A 22 9.37 -3.88 -11.18
N GLY A 23 8.74 -3.15 -12.11
CA GLY A 23 7.32 -3.31 -12.44
C GLY A 23 6.37 -2.92 -11.29
N ILE A 24 6.86 -2.19 -10.28
CA ILE A 24 6.07 -1.73 -9.15
C ILE A 24 5.36 -0.44 -9.58
N ASN A 25 4.17 -0.59 -10.15
CA ASN A 25 3.41 0.50 -10.77
C ASN A 25 1.96 0.57 -10.25
N SER A 26 1.24 1.63 -10.63
CA SER A 26 -0.17 1.83 -10.29
C SER A 26 -1.08 0.71 -10.77
N ASP A 27 -0.66 -0.06 -11.79
CA ASP A 27 -1.42 -1.20 -12.33
C ASP A 27 -1.66 -2.28 -11.26
N MET A 28 -0.75 -2.45 -10.29
CA MET A 28 -0.94 -3.43 -9.20
C MET A 28 -2.12 -3.07 -8.30
N TYR A 29 -2.21 -1.81 -7.88
CA TYR A 29 -3.32 -1.35 -7.05
C TYR A 29 -4.62 -1.36 -7.86
N GLN A 30 -4.56 -0.99 -9.15
CA GLN A 30 -5.72 -1.05 -10.04
C GLN A 30 -6.25 -2.47 -10.22
N ARG A 31 -5.35 -3.43 -10.40
CA ARG A 31 -5.73 -4.84 -10.45
C ARG A 31 -6.43 -5.28 -9.17
N MET A 32 -5.89 -4.95 -8.00
CA MET A 32 -6.53 -5.26 -6.72
C MET A 32 -7.91 -4.59 -6.60
N GLN A 33 -8.05 -3.33 -7.03
CA GLN A 33 -9.34 -2.63 -7.03
C GLN A 33 -10.36 -3.32 -7.95
N ASN A 34 -9.95 -3.77 -9.13
CA ASN A 34 -10.81 -4.49 -10.06
C ASN A 34 -11.25 -5.84 -9.47
N GLU A 35 -10.31 -6.60 -8.90
CA GLU A 35 -10.60 -7.88 -8.25
C GLU A 35 -11.49 -7.72 -7.02
N TYR A 36 -11.32 -6.65 -6.24
CA TYR A 36 -12.23 -6.29 -5.14
C TYR A 36 -13.64 -5.97 -5.65
N SER A 37 -13.75 -5.20 -6.74
CA SER A 37 -15.05 -4.84 -7.33
C SER A 37 -15.79 -6.06 -7.88
N ASN A 38 -15.05 -7.11 -8.27
CA ASN A 38 -15.62 -8.35 -8.77
C ASN A 38 -16.23 -9.22 -7.66
N LEU A 39 -15.89 -9.01 -6.38
CA LEU A 39 -16.43 -9.78 -5.25
C LEU A 39 -17.94 -9.61 -5.07
N ASP A 40 -18.47 -8.44 -5.44
CA ASP A 40 -19.89 -8.10 -5.34
C ASP A 40 -20.68 -8.52 -6.59
N THR A 41 -20.02 -9.08 -7.61
CA THR A 41 -20.69 -9.52 -8.83
C THR A 41 -21.50 -10.79 -8.55
N PRO A 42 -22.81 -10.84 -8.88
CA PRO A 42 -23.60 -12.05 -8.75
C PRO A 42 -23.06 -13.16 -9.67
N GLY A 43 -22.21 -14.04 -9.13
CA GLY A 43 -21.66 -15.20 -9.81
C GLY A 43 -22.16 -16.52 -9.21
N LEU A 44 -22.13 -17.59 -10.00
CA LEU A 44 -22.29 -18.97 -9.50
C LEU A 44 -21.30 -19.22 -8.36
N VAL A 45 -21.69 -20.05 -7.38
CA VAL A 45 -20.91 -20.30 -6.14
C VAL A 45 -19.42 -20.61 -6.40
N ASN A 46 -19.10 -21.29 -7.50
CA ASN A 46 -17.71 -21.59 -7.91
C ASN A 46 -16.90 -20.34 -8.30
N GLY A 47 -17.50 -19.36 -8.98
CA GLY A 47 -16.83 -18.11 -9.36
C GLY A 47 -16.53 -17.19 -8.17
N LYS A 48 -17.26 -17.35 -7.05
CA LYS A 48 -17.05 -16.57 -5.84
C LYS A 48 -15.74 -16.93 -5.14
N LEU A 49 -15.39 -18.22 -5.08
CA LEU A 49 -14.12 -18.70 -4.50
C LEU A 49 -12.92 -18.20 -5.31
N ASP A 50 -12.99 -18.27 -6.64
CA ASP A 50 -11.93 -17.79 -7.52
C ASP A 50 -11.72 -16.27 -7.40
N SER A 51 -12.82 -15.51 -7.29
CA SER A 51 -12.77 -14.06 -7.09
C SER A 51 -12.17 -13.65 -5.73
N ASP A 52 -12.54 -14.34 -4.64
CA ASP A 52 -11.96 -14.12 -3.30
C ASP A 52 -10.47 -14.47 -3.29
N TYR A 53 -10.09 -15.59 -3.90
CA TYR A 53 -8.69 -15.98 -4.03
C TYR A 53 -7.87 -14.95 -4.82
N ALA A 54 -8.39 -14.48 -5.96
CA ALA A 54 -7.75 -13.46 -6.78
C ALA A 54 -7.53 -12.16 -5.98
N PHE A 55 -8.59 -11.64 -5.35
CA PHE A 55 -8.52 -10.45 -4.52
C PHE A 55 -7.49 -10.60 -3.39
N ARG A 56 -7.52 -11.70 -2.63
CA ARG A 56 -6.56 -11.92 -1.54
C ARG A 56 -5.13 -11.94 -2.04
N LYS A 57 -4.89 -12.54 -3.22
CA LYS A 57 -3.56 -12.60 -3.84
C LYS A 57 -3.07 -11.21 -4.21
N SER A 58 -3.84 -10.40 -4.93
CA SER A 58 -3.41 -9.04 -5.29
C SER A 58 -3.31 -8.13 -4.06
N PHE A 59 -4.22 -8.28 -3.10
CA PHE A 59 -4.18 -7.56 -1.83
C PHE A 59 -2.87 -7.80 -1.08
N LEU A 60 -2.42 -9.06 -0.98
CA LEU A 60 -1.14 -9.38 -0.34
C LEU A 60 0.04 -8.70 -1.03
N VAL A 61 0.05 -8.67 -2.37
CA VAL A 61 1.11 -8.01 -3.13
C VAL A 61 1.15 -6.51 -2.81
N VAL A 62 0.02 -5.82 -2.91
CA VAL A 62 -0.07 -4.39 -2.59
C VAL A 62 0.32 -4.12 -1.14
N ARG A 63 -0.20 -4.91 -0.19
CA ARG A 63 0.10 -4.79 1.23
C ARG A 63 1.59 -4.91 1.52
N ASN A 64 2.25 -5.87 0.88
CA ASN A 64 3.69 -6.09 1.05
C ASN A 64 4.51 -4.88 0.57
N TYR A 65 4.18 -4.32 -0.60
CA TYR A 65 4.87 -3.13 -1.10
C TYR A 65 4.62 -1.89 -0.24
N VAL A 66 3.38 -1.67 0.22
CA VAL A 66 3.07 -0.58 1.17
C VAL A 66 3.90 -0.74 2.45
N GLN A 67 3.98 -1.96 2.98
CA GLN A 67 4.76 -2.22 4.19
C GLN A 67 6.25 -1.95 4.00
N GLN A 68 6.82 -2.42 2.88
CA GLN A 68 8.21 -2.17 2.54
C GLN A 68 8.48 -0.67 2.39
N ALA A 69 7.63 0.05 1.67
CA ALA A 69 7.76 1.49 1.49
C ALA A 69 7.73 2.24 2.83
N ILE A 70 6.81 1.89 3.75
CA ILE A 70 6.78 2.53 5.07
C ILE A 70 8.05 2.22 5.87
N LYS A 71 8.54 0.97 5.85
CA LYS A 71 9.78 0.57 6.55
C LYS A 71 11.00 1.31 5.99
N ASP A 72 11.11 1.42 4.67
CA ASP A 72 12.22 2.08 4.01
C ASP A 72 12.15 3.60 4.18
N GLY A 73 10.95 4.18 4.16
CA GLY A 73 10.72 5.57 4.52
C GLY A 73 11.15 5.85 5.96
N LEU A 74 10.71 5.04 6.93
CA LEU A 74 11.15 5.17 8.33
C LEU A 74 12.67 5.25 8.44
N LYS A 75 13.40 4.36 7.76
CA LYS A 75 14.88 4.39 7.73
C LYS A 75 15.44 5.65 7.08
N SER A 76 14.86 6.06 5.95
CA SER A 76 15.36 7.17 5.14
C SER A 76 15.15 8.54 5.81
N PHE A 77 14.07 8.68 6.58
CA PHE A 77 13.71 9.94 7.23
C PHE A 77 13.97 9.97 8.74
N GLN A 78 14.48 8.89 9.36
CA GLN A 78 14.54 8.73 10.82
C GLN A 78 15.14 9.94 11.58
N PHE A 79 16.14 10.61 11.01
CA PHE A 79 16.81 11.74 11.66
C PHE A 79 16.07 13.08 11.51
N SER A 80 15.06 13.13 10.64
CA SER A 80 14.24 14.31 10.38
C SER A 80 12.82 14.20 10.95
N MET A 81 12.36 12.98 11.23
CA MET A 81 10.99 12.74 11.69
C MET A 81 10.80 13.03 13.16
N LYS A 82 9.64 13.58 13.50
CA LYS A 82 9.17 13.69 14.88
C LYS A 82 8.84 12.30 15.44
N THR A 83 9.10 12.08 16.72
CA THR A 83 8.79 10.81 17.42
C THR A 83 7.33 10.39 17.24
N ALA A 84 6.39 11.34 17.27
CA ALA A 84 4.97 11.05 17.08
C ALA A 84 4.67 10.43 15.69
N ASP A 85 5.33 10.93 14.65
CA ASP A 85 5.16 10.42 13.29
C ASP A 85 5.85 9.06 13.09
N ILE A 86 7.01 8.86 13.73
CA ILE A 86 7.68 7.55 13.78
C ILE A 86 6.76 6.52 14.42
N ASN A 87 6.21 6.81 15.60
CA ASN A 87 5.28 5.91 16.30
C ASN A 87 4.04 5.60 15.45
N LYS A 88 3.52 6.61 14.74
CA LYS A 88 2.36 6.43 13.85
C LYS A 88 2.67 5.48 12.71
N LEU A 89 3.81 5.63 12.03
CA LEU A 89 4.23 4.74 10.94
C LEU A 89 4.57 3.33 11.44
N THR A 90 5.23 3.20 12.60
CA THR A 90 5.50 1.90 13.22
C THR A 90 4.19 1.16 13.50
N TYR A 91 3.20 1.85 14.06
CA TYR A 91 1.87 1.27 14.27
C TYR A 91 1.21 0.82 12.95
N MET A 92 1.34 1.59 11.86
CA MET A 92 0.86 1.15 10.53
C MET A 92 1.58 -0.12 10.05
N VAL A 93 2.89 -0.25 10.26
CA VAL A 93 3.64 -1.47 9.93
C VAL A 93 3.14 -2.66 10.72
N ASP A 94 2.83 -2.48 12.01
CA ASP A 94 2.27 -3.53 12.86
C ASP A 94 0.87 -3.95 12.40
N MET A 95 0.03 -3.01 11.94
CA MET A 95 -1.24 -3.34 11.32
C MET A 95 -1.06 -4.15 10.03
N LEU A 96 -0.10 -3.78 9.18
CA LEU A 96 0.21 -4.47 7.93
C LEU A 96 0.72 -5.91 8.14
N ASN A 97 1.34 -6.20 9.28
CA ASN A 97 1.78 -7.54 9.67
C ASN A 97 0.61 -8.47 10.06
N ARG A 98 -0.56 -7.94 10.37
CA ARG A 98 -1.72 -8.75 10.78
C ARG A 98 -2.32 -9.48 9.57
N ASN A 99 -3.00 -10.58 9.83
CA ASN A 99 -3.76 -11.28 8.81
C ASN A 99 -5.11 -10.59 8.59
N PHE A 100 -5.18 -9.64 7.65
CA PHE A 100 -6.42 -8.97 7.26
C PHE A 100 -6.49 -8.85 5.74
N PHE A 101 -7.73 -8.79 5.24
CA PHE A 101 -8.06 -8.66 3.81
C PHE A 101 -9.20 -7.64 3.64
N ASP A 102 -9.06 -6.52 4.34
CA ASP A 102 -9.99 -5.39 4.24
C ASP A 102 -9.35 -4.25 3.46
N LYS A 103 -9.95 -3.93 2.32
CA LYS A 103 -9.46 -2.89 1.42
C LYS A 103 -9.51 -1.51 2.07
N GLN A 104 -10.56 -1.21 2.82
CA GLN A 104 -10.72 0.13 3.43
C GLN A 104 -9.61 0.40 4.45
N SER A 105 -9.26 -0.59 5.26
CA SER A 105 -8.12 -0.53 6.18
C SER A 105 -6.81 -0.30 5.45
N LEU A 106 -6.56 -0.99 4.33
CA LEU A 106 -5.35 -0.79 3.53
C LEU A 106 -5.29 0.62 2.94
N ASP A 107 -6.40 1.12 2.39
CA ASP A 107 -6.50 2.48 1.86
C ASP A 107 -6.21 3.53 2.92
N GLN A 108 -6.76 3.35 4.13
CA GLN A 108 -6.53 4.26 5.26
C GLN A 108 -5.05 4.27 5.68
N ILE A 109 -4.38 3.12 5.66
CA ILE A 109 -2.95 3.02 5.94
C ILE A 109 -2.14 3.80 4.91
N ILE A 110 -2.43 3.64 3.61
CA ILE A 110 -1.75 4.36 2.52
C ILE A 110 -1.92 5.87 2.66
N ILE A 111 -3.17 6.34 2.86
CA ILE A 111 -3.47 7.77 3.02
C ILE A 111 -2.73 8.34 4.23
N THR A 112 -2.74 7.61 5.34
CA THR A 112 -2.08 8.03 6.58
C THR A 112 -0.57 8.11 6.40
N ALA A 113 0.05 7.13 5.75
CA ALA A 113 1.48 7.11 5.46
C ALA A 113 1.88 8.29 4.55
N ASN A 114 1.11 8.55 3.49
CA ASN A 114 1.33 9.70 2.60
C ASN A 114 1.25 11.03 3.37
N SER A 115 0.23 11.18 4.21
CA SER A 115 0.06 12.38 5.03
C SER A 115 1.25 12.62 5.97
N VAL A 116 1.88 11.56 6.48
CA VAL A 116 3.09 11.68 7.30
C VAL A 116 4.29 12.03 6.43
N PHE A 117 4.59 11.24 5.38
CA PHE A 117 5.78 11.46 4.55
C PHE A 117 5.76 12.80 3.79
N ASN A 118 4.59 13.38 3.53
CA ASN A 118 4.49 14.69 2.88
C ASN A 118 4.99 15.86 3.70
N GLN A 119 5.10 15.69 5.01
CA GLN A 119 5.69 16.69 5.90
C GLN A 119 7.22 16.72 5.79
N TYR A 120 7.80 15.69 5.17
CA TYR A 120 9.22 15.48 5.07
C TYR A 120 9.66 15.54 3.61
N ASN A 121 10.60 16.43 3.31
CA ASN A 121 11.24 16.46 2.00
C ASN A 121 12.40 15.47 2.01
N LEU A 122 12.41 14.53 1.06
CA LEU A 122 13.66 13.85 0.75
C LEU A 122 14.59 14.88 0.15
N LYS A 123 15.73 15.07 0.80
CA LYS A 123 16.92 15.47 0.07
C LYS A 123 17.38 14.22 -0.70
N ASN A 124 16.77 14.00 -1.86
CA ASN A 124 17.33 13.07 -2.85
C ASN A 124 18.55 13.73 -3.49
#